data_AF-A0A920RMJ2-F1
#
_entry.id   AF-A0A920RMJ2-F1
#
_cell.length_a   1.000
_cell.length_b   1.000
_cell.length_c   1.000
_cell.angle_alpha   90.00
_cell.angle_beta   90.00
_cell.angle_gamma   90.00
#
_symmetry.space_group_name_H-M   'P 1'
#
loop_
_entity.id
_entity.type
_entity.pdbx_description
1 polymer ?
#
loop_
_entity_poly.entity_id
_entity_poly.type
_entity_poly.pdbx_seq_one_letter_code
_entity_poly.pdbx_strand_id
1 'polypeptide(L)'
;MPRRYYARNIDGLWLLVLDGNDRGSPNHKGGYPSYVGKEQTKWLKEQLASLEGPVIVVSHQPLAGAWAVDNSKEIQGILGEASDKVLLAINGALSHR
;
A
#
# COMPACT_ATOMS: atom_id res chain seq x y z
N MET A 1 -10.57 -13.16 11.07
CA MET A 1 -9.76 -12.81 9.88
C MET A 1 -8.70 -11.81 10.32
N PRO A 2 -7.43 -11.92 9.90
CA PRO A 2 -6.47 -10.84 10.10
C PRO A 2 -7.04 -9.54 9.51
N ARG A 3 -6.64 -8.40 10.08
CA ARG A 3 -7.05 -7.08 9.56
C ARG A 3 -6.70 -6.98 8.07
N ARG A 4 -7.52 -6.25 7.30
CA ARG A 4 -7.38 -6.11 5.84
C ARG A 4 -5.99 -5.63 5.41
N TYR A 5 -5.35 -4.85 6.27
CA TYR A 5 -3.96 -4.43 6.18
C TYR A 5 -3.28 -4.63 7.55
N TYR A 6 -1.97 -4.89 7.55
CA TYR A 6 -1.21 -5.15 8.76
C TYR A 6 0.30 -4.96 8.58
N ALA A 7 1.00 -4.80 9.69
CA ALA A 7 2.45 -4.86 9.77
C ALA A 7 2.88 -6.18 10.41
N ARG A 8 3.94 -6.80 9.90
CA ARG A 8 4.55 -8.00 10.49
C ARG A 8 6.07 -7.86 10.46
N ASN A 9 6.72 -8.07 11.60
CA ASN A 9 8.17 -8.23 11.64
C ASN A 9 8.54 -9.70 11.42
N ILE A 10 9.56 -9.94 10.60
CA ILE A 10 10.18 -11.24 10.37
C ILE A 10 11.69 -11.03 10.53
N ASP A 11 12.22 -11.40 11.68
CA ASP A 11 13.66 -11.32 12.00
C ASP A 11 14.30 -9.96 11.67
N GLY A 12 13.61 -8.87 12.02
CA GLY A 12 14.09 -7.50 11.78
C GLY A 12 13.64 -6.89 10.44
N LEU A 13 13.05 -7.68 9.54
CA LEU A 13 12.42 -7.19 8.30
C LEU A 13 10.94 -6.91 8.53
N TRP A 14 10.49 -5.71 8.20
CA TRP A 14 9.07 -5.35 8.27
C TRP A 14 8.35 -5.63 6.95
N LEU A 15 7.22 -6.31 7.03
CA LEU A 15 6.26 -6.45 5.94
C LEU A 15 5.05 -5.58 6.26
N LEU A 16 4.80 -4.59 5.40
CA LEU A 16 3.58 -3.80 5.41
C LEU A 16 2.64 -4.29 4.31
N VAL A 17 1.58 -4.98 4.70
CA VAL A 17 0.57 -5.50 3.77
C VAL A 17 -0.59 -4.52 3.70
N LEU A 18 -0.88 -4.02 2.51
CA LEU A 18 -1.90 -3.02 2.21
C LEU A 18 -3.15 -3.66 1.59
N ASP A 19 -4.33 -3.15 1.96
CA ASP A 19 -5.57 -3.37 1.22
C ASP A 19 -5.74 -2.25 0.18
N GLY A 20 -5.64 -2.60 -1.09
CA GLY A 20 -5.86 -1.68 -2.21
C GLY A 20 -7.30 -1.69 -2.71
N ASN A 21 -8.24 -2.35 -2.02
CA ASN A 21 -9.60 -2.57 -2.51
C ASN A 21 -10.65 -1.73 -1.77
N ASP A 22 -10.25 -0.59 -1.21
CA ASP A 22 -11.19 0.28 -0.51
C ASP A 22 -12.22 0.87 -1.49
N ARG A 23 -13.49 0.90 -1.07
CA ARG A 23 -14.62 1.34 -1.91
C ARG A 23 -14.84 2.86 -1.87
N GLY A 24 -14.07 3.59 -1.06
CA GLY A 24 -14.19 5.03 -0.84
C GLY A 24 -13.48 5.91 -1.87
N SER A 25 -13.08 5.38 -3.02
CA SER A 25 -12.44 6.19 -4.06
C SER A 25 -13.40 7.25 -4.61
N PRO A 26 -13.01 8.54 -4.62
CA PRO A 26 -13.80 9.58 -5.28
C PRO A 26 -13.80 9.46 -6.80
N ASN A 27 -12.85 8.70 -7.36
CA ASN A 27 -12.66 8.52 -8.81
C ASN A 27 -13.21 7.19 -9.32
N HIS A 28 -13.97 6.44 -8.50
CA HIS A 28 -14.48 5.15 -8.90
C HIS A 28 -15.49 5.28 -10.05
N LYS A 29 -15.14 4.73 -11.22
CA LYS A 29 -15.98 4.75 -12.44
C LYS A 29 -16.65 3.40 -12.73
N GLY A 30 -16.65 2.48 -11.76
CA GLY A 30 -17.08 1.09 -11.92
C GLY A 30 -15.91 0.10 -11.98
N GLY A 31 -16.23 -1.18 -12.12
CA GLY A 31 -15.25 -2.26 -12.04
C GLY A 31 -14.84 -2.58 -10.60
N TYR A 32 -13.68 -3.23 -10.44
CA TYR A 32 -13.19 -3.62 -9.12
C TYR A 32 -12.62 -2.41 -8.35
N PRO A 33 -12.87 -2.27 -7.03
CA PRO A 33 -12.28 -1.21 -6.22
C PRO A 33 -10.75 -1.20 -6.30
N SER A 34 -10.16 -0.02 -6.44
CA SER A 34 -8.71 0.15 -6.54
C SER A 34 -8.29 1.45 -5.87
N TYR A 35 -8.25 1.44 -4.54
CA TYR A 35 -7.97 2.60 -3.70
C TYR A 35 -7.48 2.16 -2.33
N VAL A 36 -6.53 2.92 -1.79
CA VAL A 36 -6.10 2.79 -0.39
C VAL A 36 -6.88 3.81 0.43
N GLY A 37 -7.71 3.32 1.36
CA GLY A 37 -8.59 4.15 2.19
C GLY A 37 -7.81 5.12 3.09
N LYS A 38 -8.42 6.28 3.41
CA LYS A 38 -7.79 7.36 4.19
C LYS A 38 -7.24 6.90 5.54
N GLU A 39 -7.96 6.03 6.25
CA GLU A 39 -7.52 5.46 7.52
C GLU A 39 -6.24 4.62 7.35
N GLN A 40 -6.18 3.81 6.29
CA GLN A 40 -4.99 3.02 5.95
C GLN A 40 -3.84 3.92 5.49
N THR A 41 -4.11 5.00 4.75
CA THR A 41 -3.08 5.98 4.36
C THR A 41 -2.45 6.64 5.59
N LYS A 42 -3.28 7.07 6.55
CA LYS A 42 -2.78 7.62 7.82
C LYS A 42 -1.98 6.58 8.59
N TRP A 43 -2.49 5.36 8.71
CA TRP A 43 -1.81 4.25 9.35
C TRP A 43 -0.45 3.95 8.69
N LEU A 44 -0.36 3.95 7.36
CA LEU A 44 0.88 3.71 6.62
C LEU A 44 1.95 4.76 6.96
N LYS A 45 1.57 6.04 7.03
CA LYS A 45 2.48 7.13 7.46
C LYS A 45 2.99 6.88 8.88
N GLU A 46 2.09 6.53 9.80
CA GLU A 46 2.43 6.24 11.20
C GLU A 46 3.35 5.02 11.33
N GLN A 47 3.14 3.97 10.53
CA GLN A 47 4.03 2.81 10.49
C GLN A 47 5.42 3.21 9.98
N LEU A 48 5.52 3.87 8.82
CA LEU A 48 6.83 4.22 8.25
C LEU A 48 7.62 5.18 9.15
N ALA A 49 6.94 6.05 9.90
CA ALA A 49 7.58 6.93 10.88
C ALA A 49 8.07 6.20 12.15
N SER A 50 7.38 5.15 12.59
CA SER A 50 7.67 4.44 13.85
C SER A 50 8.55 3.20 13.70
N LEU A 51 8.52 2.56 12.52
CA LEU A 51 9.27 1.34 12.29
C LEU A 51 10.75 1.63 12.02
N GLU A 52 11.59 0.88 12.71
CA GLU A 52 13.03 0.81 12.49
C GLU A 52 13.38 -0.46 11.69
N GLY A 53 14.38 -0.34 10.83
CA GLY A 53 14.83 -1.43 9.97
C GLY A 53 14.18 -1.44 8.57
N PRO A 54 14.58 -2.41 7.72
CA PRO A 54 14.13 -2.49 6.34
C PRO A 54 12.64 -2.84 6.23
N VAL A 55 11.98 -2.28 5.21
CA VAL A 55 10.55 -2.44 4.96
C VAL A 55 10.31 -3.00 3.56
N ILE A 56 9.48 -4.03 3.46
CA ILE A 56 8.85 -4.48 2.22
C ILE A 56 7.37 -4.10 2.28
N VAL A 57 6.89 -3.45 1.23
CA VAL A 57 5.47 -3.14 1.07
C VAL A 57 4.84 -4.16 0.14
N VAL A 58 3.68 -4.69 0.51
CA VAL A 58 2.94 -5.66 -0.29
C VAL A 58 1.53 -5.14 -0.51
N SER A 59 1.07 -5.14 -1.75
CA SER A 59 -0.30 -4.81 -2.12
C SER A 59 -0.80 -5.79 -3.17
N HIS A 60 -2.10 -6.12 -3.17
CA HIS A 60 -2.64 -6.85 -4.32
C HIS A 60 -2.77 -5.94 -5.53
N GLN A 61 -3.39 -4.76 -5.36
CA GLN A 61 -3.52 -3.77 -6.42
C GLN A 61 -2.18 -3.09 -6.70
N PRO A 62 -1.82 -2.81 -7.96
CA PRO A 62 -0.59 -2.11 -8.28
C PRO A 62 -0.52 -0.73 -7.60
N LEU A 63 0.63 -0.41 -7.02
CA LEU A 63 0.90 0.93 -6.46
C LEU A 63 1.51 1.89 -7.48
N ALA A 64 1.95 1.38 -8.63
CA ALA A 64 2.54 2.15 -9.73
C ALA A 64 2.18 1.54 -11.10
N GLY A 65 2.42 2.31 -12.17
CA GLY A 65 2.12 1.92 -13.55
C GLY A 65 0.69 2.24 -13.99
N ALA A 66 0.34 1.82 -15.21
CA ALA A 66 -0.92 2.18 -15.88
C ALA A 66 -2.20 1.73 -15.15
N TRP A 67 -2.10 0.73 -14.27
CA TRP A 67 -3.23 0.11 -13.58
C TRP A 67 -3.21 0.33 -12.07
N ALA A 68 -2.47 1.34 -11.62
CA ALA A 68 -2.30 1.61 -10.20
C ALA A 68 -3.61 2.00 -9.49
N VAL A 69 -3.60 1.89 -8.17
CA VAL A 69 -4.67 2.43 -7.31
C VAL A 69 -4.92 3.91 -7.58
N ASP A 70 -6.15 4.35 -7.38
CA ASP A 70 -6.63 5.68 -7.76
C ASP A 70 -5.85 6.81 -7.04
N ASN A 71 -5.35 6.56 -5.82
CA ASN A 71 -4.45 7.45 -5.08
C ASN A 71 -2.98 7.04 -5.13
N SER A 72 -2.54 6.37 -6.18
CA SER A 72 -1.15 5.92 -6.35
C SER A 72 -0.11 7.01 -6.16
N LYS A 73 -0.37 8.25 -6.63
CA LYS A 73 0.53 9.39 -6.40
C LYS A 73 0.74 9.70 -4.91
N GLU A 74 -0.33 9.63 -4.12
CA GLU A 74 -0.26 9.84 -2.67
C GLU A 74 0.55 8.72 -2.00
N ILE A 75 0.26 7.46 -2.37
CA ILE A 75 0.96 6.31 -1.80
C ILE A 75 2.44 6.32 -2.20
N GLN A 76 2.77 6.61 -3.45
CA GLN A 76 4.15 6.75 -3.91
C GLN A 76 4.89 7.88 -3.21
N GLY A 77 4.23 9.01 -2.93
CA GLY A 77 4.82 10.09 -2.13
C GLY A 77 5.20 9.63 -0.71
N ILE A 78 4.27 8.93 -0.05
CA ILE A 78 4.51 8.36 1.30
C ILE A 78 5.68 7.36 1.29
N LEU A 79 5.73 6.48 0.28
CA LEU A 79 6.83 5.52 0.16
C LEU A 79 8.16 6.19 -0.19
N GLY A 80 8.12 7.26 -1.00
CA GLY A 80 9.30 8.06 -1.36
C GLY A 80 9.92 8.80 -0.18
N GLU A 81 9.08 9.35 0.71
CA GLU A 81 9.53 9.97 1.98
C GLU A 81 10.25 8.97 2.91
N ALA A 82 9.98 7.66 2.77
CA ALA A 82 10.61 6.58 3.52
C ALA A 82 11.55 5.72 2.66
N SER A 83 12.08 6.27 1.56
CA SER A 83 12.92 5.54 0.60
C SER A 83 14.26 5.07 1.17
N ASP A 84 14.70 5.62 2.30
CA ASP A 84 15.86 5.17 3.07
C ASP A 84 15.67 3.79 3.70
N LYS A 85 14.43 3.37 3.95
CA LYS A 85 14.10 2.08 4.58
C LYS A 85 13.22 1.15 3.74
N VAL A 86 12.44 1.68 2.79
CA VAL A 86 11.60 0.88 1.90
C VAL A 86 12.47 0.22 0.83
N LEU A 87 12.69 -1.09 0.97
CA LEU A 87 13.54 -1.87 0.06
C LEU A 87 12.87 -2.11 -1.30
N LEU A 88 11.59 -2.48 -1.28
CA LEU A 88 10.81 -2.78 -2.48
C LEU A 88 9.30 -2.82 -2.17
N ALA A 89 8.50 -2.59 -3.21
CA ALA A 89 7.05 -2.76 -3.17
C ALA A 89 6.62 -3.91 -4.12
N ILE A 90 6.07 -4.98 -3.57
CA ILE A 90 5.54 -6.12 -4.33
C ILE A 90 4.07 -5.91 -4.56
N ASN A 91 3.65 -6.09 -5.82
CA ASN A 91 2.27 -5.96 -6.21
C ASN A 91 1.79 -7.22 -6.94
N GLY A 92 0.50 -7.50 -6.83
CA GLY A 92 -0.17 -8.52 -7.64
C GLY A 92 -0.81 -7.95 -8.91
N ALA A 93 -1.79 -8.72 -9.40
CA ALA A 93 -2.74 -8.42 -10.48
C ALA A 93 -2.17 -8.28 -11.91
N LEU A 94 -2.27 -9.38 -12.65
CA LEU A 94 -2.58 -9.44 -14.09
C LEU A 94 -4.00 -9.99 -14.23
N SER A 95 -5.03 -9.17 -14.06
CA SER A 95 -6.40 -9.56 -14.42
C SER A 95 -7.17 -8.32 -14.84
N HIS A 96 -7.66 -8.37 -16.07
CA HIS A 96 -8.28 -7.28 -16.81
C HIS A 96 -9.34 -6.54 -15.97
N ARG A 97 -9.21 -5.21 -15.89
CA ARG A 97 -10.34 -4.33 -15.55
C ARG A 97 -11.23 -4.16 -16.78
#